data_AF-A0A0B7BZ46-F1
#
_entry.id   AF-A0A0B7BZ46-F1
#
_cell.length_a   1.000
_cell.length_b   1.000
_cell.length_c   1.000
_cell.angle_alpha   90.00
_cell.angle_beta   90.00
_cell.angle_gamma   90.00
#
_symmetry.space_group_name_H-M   'P 1'
#
loop_
_entity.id
_entity.type
_entity.pdbx_description
1 polymer ?
#
loop_
_entity_poly.entity_id
_entity_poly.type
_entity_poly.pdbx_seq_one_letter_code
_entity_poly.pdbx_strand_id
1 'polypeptide(L)'
;LGGDNMYSALYDSQFVYDTSMFTGSQWEGDDPIWPFTLDYVPNNTYCQHGPCPTKQYPGMWEIPVQRWYGLDGHSCAMPDGCSSTGDDEETLEYLKSNFRRFYGINRAPFGIFIHARWFHSEHTMAGLDRFIDYLLTLDDVYLVTPSQV
;
A
#
# COMPACT_ATOMS: atom_id res chain seq x y z
N LEU A 1 6.25 -12.26 3.47
CA LEU A 1 6.62 -12.87 2.16
C LEU A 1 7.04 -14.32 2.34
N GLY A 2 6.65 -15.19 1.40
CA GLY A 2 7.02 -16.61 1.40
C GLY A 2 8.14 -16.99 0.41
N GLY A 3 8.88 -16.01 -0.11
CA GLY A 3 9.96 -16.22 -1.08
C GLY A 3 9.52 -16.99 -2.31
N ASP A 4 10.48 -17.69 -2.94
CA ASP A 4 10.22 -18.45 -4.17
C ASP A 4 9.14 -19.54 -3.99
N ASN A 5 8.91 -20.05 -2.77
CA ASN A 5 7.84 -21.03 -2.55
C ASN A 5 6.45 -20.42 -2.79
N MET A 6 6.23 -19.19 -2.34
CA MET A 6 4.97 -18.46 -2.55
C MET A 6 4.79 -18.12 -4.02
N TYR A 7 5.81 -17.49 -4.64
CA TYR A 7 5.70 -17.06 -6.03
C TYR A 7 5.63 -18.23 -7.01
N SER A 8 6.32 -19.36 -6.73
CA SER A 8 6.15 -20.58 -7.55
C SER A 8 4.72 -21.10 -7.48
N ALA A 9 4.13 -21.17 -6.28
CA ALA A 9 2.75 -21.63 -6.13
C ALA A 9 1.75 -20.71 -6.84
N LEU A 10 1.94 -19.38 -6.75
CA LEU A 10 1.10 -18.40 -7.43
C LEU A 10 1.24 -18.48 -8.96
N TYR A 11 2.47 -18.60 -9.45
CA TYR A 11 2.78 -18.73 -10.87
C TYR A 11 2.21 -20.02 -11.47
N ASP A 12 2.44 -21.17 -10.81
CA ASP A 12 1.93 -22.47 -11.24
C ASP A 12 0.39 -22.52 -11.21
N SER A 13 -0.24 -21.75 -10.31
CA SER A 13 -1.69 -21.60 -10.21
C SER A 13 -2.27 -20.51 -11.12
N GLN A 14 -1.44 -19.88 -11.96
CA GLN A 14 -1.83 -18.85 -12.93
C GLN A 14 -2.47 -17.60 -12.31
N PHE A 15 -2.05 -17.22 -11.10
CA PHE A 15 -2.40 -15.91 -10.55
C PHE A 15 -1.70 -14.80 -11.35
N VAL A 16 -2.42 -13.70 -11.58
CA VAL A 16 -1.96 -12.57 -12.40
C VAL A 16 -1.15 -11.55 -11.59
N TYR A 17 -1.41 -11.41 -10.29
CA TYR A 17 -0.68 -10.50 -9.41
C TYR A 17 -0.61 -11.02 -7.96
N ASP A 18 0.35 -10.47 -7.19
CA ASP A 18 0.41 -10.52 -5.73
C ASP A 18 0.40 -9.08 -5.16
N THR A 19 -0.04 -8.95 -3.89
CA THR A 19 -0.05 -7.69 -3.12
C THR A 19 0.54 -7.94 -1.73
N SER A 20 1.70 -8.61 -1.65
CA SER A 20 2.31 -8.99 -0.37
C SER A 20 3.70 -8.41 -0.17
N MET A 21 4.34 -7.87 -1.22
CA MET A 21 5.67 -7.29 -1.13
C MET A 21 5.60 -5.89 -0.53
N PHE A 22 6.32 -5.71 0.58
CA PHE A 22 6.28 -4.50 1.37
C PHE A 22 7.45 -3.56 1.04
N THR A 23 7.15 -2.29 0.79
CA THR A 23 8.10 -1.27 0.32
C THR A 23 8.00 0.04 1.09
N GLY A 24 9.05 0.87 0.98
CA GLY A 24 9.17 2.19 1.61
C GLY A 24 10.03 2.17 2.88
N SER A 25 10.89 3.18 3.02
CA SER A 25 11.82 3.31 4.15
C SER A 25 11.13 3.58 5.49
N GLN A 26 11.83 3.31 6.59
CA GLN A 26 11.30 3.53 7.94
C GLN A 26 10.83 4.97 8.22
N TRP A 27 11.34 5.95 7.46
CA TRP A 27 11.07 7.38 7.60
C TRP A 27 10.52 7.93 6.28
N GLU A 28 9.80 9.04 6.32
CA GLU A 28 9.36 9.70 5.09
C GLU A 28 10.55 10.14 4.22
N GLY A 29 10.42 10.01 2.90
CA GLY A 29 11.39 10.52 1.93
C GLY A 29 11.64 9.63 0.72
N ASP A 30 11.28 8.35 0.78
CA ASP A 30 11.37 7.45 -0.38
C ASP A 30 10.23 7.70 -1.37
N ASP A 31 10.56 7.62 -2.66
CA ASP A 31 9.57 7.69 -3.72
C ASP A 31 8.66 6.44 -3.71
N PRO A 32 7.33 6.61 -3.85
CA PRO A 32 6.41 5.50 -3.99
C PRO A 32 6.75 4.60 -5.18
N ILE A 33 6.52 3.29 -5.06
CA ILE A 33 6.87 2.31 -6.09
C ILE A 33 5.63 1.95 -6.93
N TRP A 34 5.75 2.07 -8.25
CA TRP A 34 4.74 1.60 -9.20
C TRP A 34 4.72 0.06 -9.26
N PRO A 35 3.56 -0.58 -9.56
CA PRO A 35 3.51 -2.00 -9.84
C PRO A 35 4.54 -2.41 -10.89
N PHE A 36 5.11 -3.60 -10.71
CA PHE A 36 6.16 -4.13 -11.58
C PHE A 36 5.98 -5.63 -11.76
N THR A 37 6.57 -6.18 -12.81
CA THR A 37 6.56 -7.62 -13.06
C THR A 37 7.77 -8.30 -12.42
N LEU A 38 7.61 -9.58 -12.09
CA LEU A 38 8.69 -10.46 -11.64
C LEU A 38 9.44 -11.11 -12.81
N ASP A 39 9.45 -10.46 -13.99
CA ASP A 39 10.31 -10.81 -15.12
C ASP A 39 11.80 -10.75 -14.72
N TYR A 40 12.12 -9.91 -13.73
CA TYR A 40 13.45 -9.77 -13.13
C TYR A 40 13.36 -9.99 -11.63
N VAL A 41 14.46 -10.46 -11.05
CA VAL A 41 14.57 -10.62 -9.59
C VAL A 41 14.55 -9.24 -8.94
N PRO A 42 13.59 -8.94 -8.04
CA PRO A 42 13.49 -7.63 -7.40
C PRO A 42 14.71 -7.40 -6.52
N ASN A 43 15.29 -6.21 -6.63
CA ASN A 43 16.37 -5.78 -5.73
C ASN A 43 15.79 -5.26 -4.39
N ASN A 44 16.67 -4.85 -3.49
CA ASN A 44 16.28 -4.36 -2.16
C ASN A 44 15.43 -3.07 -2.18
N THR A 45 15.38 -2.32 -3.29
CA THR A 45 14.47 -1.18 -3.41
C THR A 45 13.02 -1.65 -3.45
N TYR A 46 12.76 -2.70 -4.23
CA TYR A 46 11.43 -3.27 -4.43
C TYR A 46 11.02 -4.26 -3.35
N CYS A 47 11.98 -4.95 -2.72
CA CYS A 47 11.69 -5.93 -1.69
C CYS A 47 12.60 -5.72 -0.48
N GLN A 48 12.07 -5.04 0.55
CA GLN A 48 12.83 -4.67 1.74
C GLN A 48 12.66 -5.64 2.91
N HIS A 49 11.53 -6.35 2.97
CA HIS A 49 11.11 -7.08 4.17
C HIS A 49 10.61 -8.51 3.89
N GLY A 50 11.35 -9.48 4.41
CA GLY A 50 11.04 -10.92 4.33
C GLY A 50 11.92 -11.66 3.32
N PRO A 51 11.73 -12.98 3.14
CA PRO A 51 12.40 -13.70 2.07
C PRO A 51 11.83 -13.23 0.73
N CYS A 52 12.57 -12.36 0.07
CA CYS A 52 12.30 -11.92 -1.30
C CYS A 52 12.50 -13.08 -2.29
N PRO A 53 11.78 -13.10 -3.42
CA PRO A 53 12.04 -14.10 -4.45
C PRO A 53 13.45 -13.93 -4.99
N THR A 54 14.10 -15.04 -5.31
CA THR A 54 15.44 -15.06 -5.93
C THR A 54 15.38 -15.58 -7.37
N LYS A 55 14.21 -16.05 -7.81
CA LYS A 55 13.91 -16.48 -9.18
C LYS A 55 13.04 -15.47 -9.90
N GLN A 56 12.91 -15.66 -11.20
CA GLN A 56 12.03 -14.89 -12.07
C GLN A 56 10.71 -15.65 -12.25
N TYR A 57 9.62 -14.90 -12.34
CA TYR A 57 8.26 -15.36 -12.57
C TYR A 57 7.64 -14.52 -13.69
N PRO A 58 7.98 -14.80 -14.96
CA PRO A 58 7.68 -13.88 -16.05
C PRO A 58 6.18 -13.60 -16.24
N GLY A 59 5.82 -12.32 -16.39
CA GLY A 59 4.43 -11.86 -16.56
C GLY A 59 3.58 -11.84 -15.27
N MET A 60 4.10 -12.31 -14.13
CA MET A 60 3.44 -12.16 -12.84
C MET A 60 3.68 -10.75 -12.29
N TRP A 61 2.61 -10.07 -11.87
CA TRP A 61 2.68 -8.71 -11.32
C TRP A 61 2.83 -8.70 -9.81
N GLU A 62 3.55 -7.70 -9.32
CA GLU A 62 3.54 -7.28 -7.92
C GLU A 62 2.93 -5.89 -7.83
N ILE A 63 1.87 -5.75 -7.03
CA ILE A 63 1.29 -4.47 -6.65
C ILE A 63 1.75 -4.21 -5.21
N PRO A 64 2.83 -3.44 -5.01
CA PRO A 64 3.51 -3.38 -3.73
C PRO A 64 2.64 -2.76 -2.64
N VAL A 65 2.70 -3.35 -1.44
CA VAL A 65 2.17 -2.75 -0.21
C VAL A 65 3.14 -1.68 0.25
N GLN A 66 2.72 -0.43 0.16
CA GLN A 66 3.58 0.70 0.50
C GLN A 66 3.36 1.14 1.93
N ARG A 67 4.46 1.46 2.63
CA ARG A 67 4.45 1.89 4.02
C ARG A 67 3.66 3.18 4.27
N TRP A 68 2.95 3.16 5.39
CA TRP A 68 2.22 4.27 5.97
C TRP A 68 3.01 4.92 7.11
N TYR A 69 2.71 6.18 7.40
CA TYR A 69 3.25 6.90 8.55
C TYR A 69 2.12 7.54 9.35
N GLY A 70 2.14 7.36 10.67
CA GLY A 70 1.27 8.07 11.59
C GLY A 70 1.61 9.56 11.64
N LEU A 71 0.71 10.38 12.19
CA LEU A 71 0.96 11.81 12.38
C LEU A 71 2.09 12.11 13.37
N ASP A 72 2.45 11.12 14.19
CA ASP A 72 3.61 11.11 15.09
C ASP A 72 4.94 10.79 14.37
N GLY A 73 4.90 10.48 13.06
CA GLY A 73 6.04 10.11 12.24
C GLY A 73 6.46 8.64 12.35
N HIS A 74 5.78 7.83 13.17
CA HIS A 74 6.09 6.40 13.25
C HIS A 74 5.55 5.67 12.03
N SER A 75 6.36 4.75 11.49
CA SER A 75 5.95 3.95 10.34
C SER A 75 5.20 2.68 10.70
N CYS A 76 4.36 2.25 9.76
CA CYS A 76 3.44 1.13 9.89
C CYS A 76 3.25 0.49 8.51
N ALA A 77 3.00 -0.82 8.49
CA ALA A 77 2.84 -1.54 7.23
C ALA A 77 1.47 -1.29 6.56
N MET A 78 0.45 -1.11 7.38
CA MET A 78 -0.95 -0.98 7.00
C MET A 78 -1.55 0.17 7.84
N PRO A 79 -2.62 0.86 7.37
CA PRO A 79 -3.21 1.97 8.10
C PRO A 79 -3.68 1.62 9.50
N ASP A 80 -4.21 0.42 9.67
CA ASP A 80 -4.73 -0.11 10.93
C ASP A 80 -3.64 -0.60 11.89
N GLY A 81 -2.38 -0.60 11.46
CA GLY A 81 -1.21 -0.87 12.29
C GLY A 81 -0.52 0.39 12.82
N CYS A 82 -0.94 1.59 12.39
CA CYS A 82 -0.40 2.86 12.88
C CYS A 82 -1.00 3.22 14.26
N SER A 83 -0.36 4.14 14.98
CA SER A 83 -0.90 4.72 16.22
C SER A 83 -2.34 5.18 16.01
N SER A 84 -3.24 4.90 16.97
CA SER A 84 -4.66 5.24 16.81
C SER A 84 -4.83 6.76 16.76
N THR A 85 -5.64 7.21 15.81
CA THR A 85 -6.11 8.59 15.72
C THR A 85 -7.09 8.87 16.86
N GLY A 86 -7.10 10.09 17.40
CA GLY A 86 -7.93 10.48 18.54
C GLY A 86 -9.39 10.76 18.15
N ASP A 87 -9.62 11.27 16.94
CA ASP A 87 -10.93 11.62 16.39
C ASP A 87 -11.00 11.47 14.85
N ASP A 88 -12.15 11.82 14.26
CA ASP A 88 -12.41 11.67 12.83
C ASP A 88 -11.65 12.72 11.98
N GLU A 89 -11.38 13.90 12.54
CA GLU A 89 -10.57 14.93 11.89
C GLU A 89 -9.11 14.51 11.80
N GLU A 90 -8.57 13.98 12.89
CA GLU A 90 -7.22 13.43 12.93
C GLU A 90 -7.10 12.22 11.99
N THR A 91 -8.13 11.38 11.90
CA THR A 91 -8.19 10.29 10.92
C THR A 91 -8.17 10.82 9.48
N LEU A 92 -8.96 11.85 9.19
CA LEU A 92 -9.00 12.46 7.86
C LEU A 92 -7.64 13.05 7.47
N GLU A 93 -6.99 13.79 8.37
CA GLU A 93 -5.68 14.38 8.09
C GLU A 93 -4.60 13.32 7.98
N TYR A 94 -4.65 12.25 8.77
CA TYR A 94 -3.79 11.08 8.64
C TYR A 94 -3.90 10.40 7.26
N LEU A 95 -5.11 10.20 6.75
CA LEU A 95 -5.34 9.63 5.42
C LEU A 95 -4.85 10.60 4.32
N LYS A 96 -5.15 11.89 4.45
CA LYS A 96 -4.72 12.93 3.50
C LYS A 96 -3.21 13.10 3.47
N SER A 97 -2.53 13.11 4.61
CA SER A 97 -1.07 13.26 4.68
C SER A 97 -0.38 12.12 3.94
N ASN A 98 -0.84 10.89 4.15
CA ASN A 98 -0.34 9.72 3.42
C ASN A 98 -0.66 9.80 1.92
N PHE A 99 -1.87 10.19 1.53
CA PHE A 99 -2.24 10.37 0.11
C PHE A 99 -1.36 11.40 -0.62
N ARG A 100 -1.07 12.54 0.02
CA ARG A 100 -0.25 13.62 -0.58
C ARG A 100 1.16 13.14 -0.94
N ARG A 101 1.73 12.18 -0.22
CA ARG A 101 3.04 11.58 -0.52
C ARG A 101 3.06 10.87 -1.89
N PHE A 102 1.93 10.36 -2.34
CA PHE A 102 1.80 9.69 -3.63
C PHE A 102 1.41 10.71 -4.70
N TYR A 103 0.37 11.50 -4.40
CA TYR A 103 -0.21 12.45 -5.33
C TYR A 103 0.75 13.57 -5.76
N GLY A 104 1.62 14.02 -4.85
CA GLY A 104 2.58 15.11 -5.07
C GLY A 104 3.92 14.69 -5.68
N ILE A 105 4.22 13.40 -5.79
CA ILE A 105 5.53 12.89 -6.26
C ILE A 105 5.37 12.25 -7.65
N ASN A 106 5.12 10.95 -7.72
CA ASN A 106 5.09 10.20 -8.98
C ASN A 106 3.75 9.50 -9.24
N ARG A 107 2.75 9.74 -8.37
CA ARG A 107 1.39 9.21 -8.49
C ARG A 107 1.30 7.69 -8.61
N ALA A 108 2.25 6.96 -8.02
CA ALA A 108 2.09 5.52 -7.88
C ALA A 108 0.76 5.19 -7.15
N PRO A 109 0.16 4.02 -7.39
CA PRO A 109 -1.09 3.63 -6.76
C PRO A 109 -1.02 3.70 -5.23
N PHE A 110 -1.96 4.43 -4.63
CA PHE A 110 -2.09 4.55 -3.18
C PHE A 110 -2.98 3.45 -2.62
N GLY A 111 -2.36 2.39 -2.07
CA GLY A 111 -3.07 1.24 -1.53
C GLY A 111 -3.57 1.44 -0.10
N ILE A 112 -4.88 1.26 0.12
CA ILE A 112 -5.52 1.26 1.44
C ILE A 112 -5.86 -0.19 1.82
N PHE A 113 -4.89 -0.89 2.41
CA PHE A 113 -5.04 -2.27 2.85
C PHE A 113 -5.38 -2.31 4.33
N ILE A 114 -6.61 -2.67 4.71
CA ILE A 114 -7.10 -2.56 6.09
C ILE A 114 -7.92 -3.78 6.49
N HIS A 115 -7.93 -4.11 7.78
CA HIS A 115 -8.81 -5.15 8.32
C HIS A 115 -10.12 -4.54 8.82
N ALA A 116 -11.22 -5.30 8.71
CA ALA A 116 -12.55 -4.87 9.16
C ALA A 116 -12.59 -4.43 10.65
N ARG A 117 -11.68 -4.98 11.48
CA ARG A 117 -11.53 -4.59 12.89
C ARG A 117 -11.22 -3.11 13.08
N TRP A 118 -10.53 -2.47 12.13
CA TRP A 118 -10.17 -1.05 12.23
C TRP A 118 -11.41 -0.15 12.34
N PHE A 119 -12.55 -0.59 11.78
CA PHE A 119 -13.83 0.11 11.82
C PHE A 119 -14.65 -0.10 13.10
N HIS A 120 -14.14 -0.85 14.08
CA HIS A 120 -14.80 -0.93 15.38
C HIS A 120 -14.73 0.39 16.16
N SER A 121 -13.83 1.29 15.74
CA SER A 121 -13.81 2.67 16.20
C SER A 121 -14.67 3.54 15.31
N GLU A 122 -15.64 4.26 15.86
CA GLU A 122 -16.55 5.09 15.04
C GLU A 122 -15.82 6.20 14.27
N HIS A 123 -14.75 6.76 14.86
CA HIS A 123 -13.99 7.83 14.23
C HIS A 123 -13.17 7.39 13.00
N THR A 124 -12.72 6.13 12.94
CA THR A 124 -11.93 5.64 11.79
C THR A 124 -12.82 5.44 10.57
N MET A 125 -14.04 4.92 10.76
CA MET A 125 -15.03 4.81 9.69
C MET A 125 -15.45 6.19 9.18
N ALA A 126 -15.80 7.11 10.08
CA ALA A 126 -16.18 8.48 9.71
C ALA A 126 -15.04 9.21 8.97
N GLY A 127 -13.80 9.06 9.44
CA GLY A 127 -12.63 9.64 8.78
C GLY A 127 -12.37 9.07 7.38
N LEU A 128 -12.55 7.75 7.17
CA LEU A 128 -12.43 7.13 5.85
C LEU A 128 -13.52 7.60 4.89
N ASP A 129 -14.77 7.70 5.36
CA ASP A 129 -15.90 8.20 4.56
C ASP A 129 -15.65 9.64 4.08
N ARG A 130 -15.25 10.52 5.01
CA ARG A 130 -14.85 11.91 4.70
C ARG A 130 -13.64 11.98 3.75
N PHE A 131 -12.73 11.02 3.84
CA PHE A 131 -11.57 10.95 2.96
C PHE A 131 -11.97 10.52 1.54
N ILE A 132 -12.87 9.55 1.39
CA ILE A 132 -13.44 9.16 0.11
C ILE A 132 -14.16 10.35 -0.53
N ASP A 133 -15.00 11.06 0.22
CA ASP A 133 -15.66 12.28 -0.25
C ASP A 133 -14.65 13.31 -0.75
N TYR A 134 -13.55 13.52 -0.02
CA TYR A 134 -12.46 14.39 -0.46
C TYR A 134 -11.82 13.93 -1.78
N LEU A 135 -11.52 12.64 -1.93
CA LEU A 135 -10.93 12.10 -3.17
C LEU A 135 -11.88 12.29 -4.35
N LEU A 136 -13.19 12.15 -4.15
CA LEU A 136 -14.21 12.37 -5.18
C LEU A 136 -14.35 13.85 -5.61
N THR A 137 -13.76 14.79 -4.86
CA THR A 137 -13.66 16.20 -5.31
C THR A 137 -12.50 16.44 -6.28
N LEU A 138 -11.61 15.47 -6.47
CA LEU A 138 -10.44 15.57 -7.34
C LEU A 138 -10.75 14.92 -8.71
N ASP A 139 -10.72 15.70 -9.78
CA ASP A 139 -11.09 15.25 -11.13
C ASP A 139 -10.14 14.18 -11.72
N ASP A 140 -8.96 14.00 -11.13
CA ASP A 140 -7.89 13.12 -11.61
C ASP A 140 -7.57 11.96 -10.65
N VAL A 141 -8.49 11.64 -9.73
CA VAL A 141 -8.36 10.51 -8.80
C VAL A 141 -9.47 9.49 -9.03
N TYR A 142 -9.07 8.20 -9.05
CA TYR A 142 -9.98 7.09 -9.30
C TYR A 142 -9.84 6.03 -8.19
N LEU A 143 -10.96 5.62 -7.63
CA LEU A 143 -11.04 4.50 -6.69
C LEU A 143 -11.30 3.22 -7.48
N VAL A 144 -10.30 2.36 -7.57
CA VAL A 144 -10.31 1.16 -8.42
C VAL A 144 -9.84 -0.08 -7.67
N THR A 145 -10.15 -1.25 -8.23
CA THR A 145 -9.63 -2.53 -7.76
C THR A 145 -8.16 -2.70 -8.15
N PRO A 146 -7.39 -3.56 -7.45
CA PRO A 146 -6.01 -3.87 -7.85
C PRO A 146 -5.90 -4.36 -9.30
N SER A 147 -6.88 -5.10 -9.82
CA SER A 147 -6.88 -5.60 -11.21
C SER A 147 -7.12 -4.52 -12.28
N GLN A 148 -7.55 -3.33 -11.89
CA GLN A 148 -7.77 -2.19 -12.80
C GLN A 148 -6.58 -1.23 -12.86
N VAL A 149 -5.57 -1.45 -12.01
CA VAL A 149 -4.29 -0.75 -11.97
C VAL A 149 -3.31 -1.45 -12.91
#